data_AF-A0A544YAP4-F1
#
_entry.id   AF-A0A544YAP4-F1
#
_cell.length_a   1.000
_cell.length_b   1.000
_cell.length_c   1.000
_cell.angle_alpha   90.00
_cell.angle_beta   90.00
_cell.angle_gamma   90.00
#
_symmetry.space_group_name_H-M   'P 1'
#
loop_
_entity.id
_entity.type
_entity.pdbx_description
1 polymer ?
#
loop_
_entity_poly.entity_id
_entity_poly.type
_entity_poly.pdbx_seq_one_letter_code
_entity_poly.pdbx_strand_id
1 'polypeptide(L)'
;MAPDETRGSAKDLARDELILAQSAFYLDEQGDVEAAALLLDVADIDFIAWERDYDITNYRACLNAPGWLAKRFTPEIIERVESVLRKIAARHDVHIYDVVIGAALPFVDHTWRESLYARLSGGTVTNHAVRVEPDPRLRRDGFNFDSLEEIKVYDALKRAQADLVKHDPANTITIFPLPLGRVGIGSSWTPDFLVVRQGKIGLIEVDGPHHRGRAGADTTRDRHWKNSGVIHIERILVEETSLDRDLDHLVRAFLQRILRRCKGLAADFGPIWKIFRKVNEDQSLSLIALGDG
;
A
#
# COMPACT_ATOMS: atom_id res chain seq x y z
N MET A 1 -5.96 47.47 9.23
CA MET A 1 -4.93 46.54 8.71
C MET A 1 -4.50 45.65 9.87
N ALA A 2 -5.09 44.47 9.97
CA ALA A 2 -4.62 43.44 10.88
C ALA A 2 -3.49 42.66 10.19
N PRO A 3 -2.46 42.20 10.90
CA PRO A 3 -1.44 41.35 10.32
C PRO A 3 -2.04 39.96 10.09
N ASP A 4 -1.72 39.44 8.91
CA ASP A 4 -2.07 38.14 8.36
C ASP A 4 -1.31 37.02 9.12
N GLU A 5 -1.99 36.39 10.07
CA GLU A 5 -1.54 35.16 10.72
C GLU A 5 -2.11 33.95 9.98
N THR A 6 -1.66 33.68 8.75
CA THR A 6 -1.87 32.37 8.11
C THR A 6 -0.62 31.86 7.37
N ARG A 7 0.33 31.32 8.13
CA ARG A 7 1.23 30.25 7.66
C ARG A 7 1.29 29.16 8.72
N GLY A 8 0.31 28.26 8.68
CA GLY A 8 0.37 26.99 9.40
C GLY A 8 1.60 26.22 8.93
N SER A 9 2.54 25.99 9.85
CA SER A 9 3.79 25.26 9.65
C SER A 9 3.53 23.91 8.99
N ALA A 10 3.92 23.77 7.71
CA ALA A 10 4.32 22.47 7.19
C ALA A 10 5.44 21.99 8.12
N LYS A 11 5.37 20.75 8.62
CA LYS A 11 6.52 20.16 9.30
C LYS A 11 7.61 20.01 8.23
N ASP A 12 8.68 20.78 8.35
CA ASP A 12 9.85 20.60 7.50
C ASP A 12 10.29 19.14 7.61
N LEU A 13 10.46 18.48 6.47
CA LEU A 13 11.02 17.14 6.42
C LEU A 13 12.41 17.19 7.08
N ALA A 14 12.77 16.14 7.81
CA ALA A 14 14.14 15.99 8.26
C ALA A 14 15.07 16.05 7.04
N ARG A 15 16.25 16.68 7.20
CA ARG A 15 17.17 16.96 6.08
C ARG A 15 17.45 15.70 5.24
N ASP A 16 17.64 14.58 5.91
CA ASP A 16 18.04 13.32 5.26
C ASP A 16 16.90 12.74 4.41
N GLU A 17 15.67 12.78 4.94
CA GLU A 17 14.45 12.45 4.20
C GLU A 17 14.21 13.39 3.01
N LEU A 18 14.50 14.69 3.18
CA LEU A 18 14.38 15.65 2.09
C LEU A 18 15.38 15.37 0.95
N ILE A 19 16.62 15.02 1.27
CA ILE A 19 17.65 14.62 0.28
C ILE A 19 17.20 13.37 -0.47
N LEU A 20 16.69 12.35 0.25
CA LEU A 20 16.20 11.10 -0.35
C LEU A 20 15.03 11.38 -1.30
N ALA A 21 14.02 12.12 -0.83
CA ALA A 21 12.84 12.48 -1.63
C ALA A 21 13.21 13.27 -2.89
N GLN A 22 14.04 14.31 -2.76
CA GLN A 22 14.49 15.10 -3.91
C GLN A 22 15.28 14.27 -4.91
N SER A 23 16.09 13.31 -4.45
CA SER A 23 16.84 12.40 -5.32
C SER A 23 15.92 11.46 -6.09
N ALA A 24 14.89 10.91 -5.43
CA ALA A 24 13.89 10.06 -6.09
C ALA A 24 13.10 10.82 -7.16
N PHE A 25 12.61 12.04 -6.85
CA PHE A 25 11.91 12.88 -7.83
C PHE A 25 12.81 13.26 -9.01
N TYR A 26 14.08 13.58 -8.77
CA TYR A 26 15.00 13.94 -9.83
C TYR A 26 15.31 12.76 -10.77
N LEU A 27 15.42 11.54 -10.24
CA LEU A 27 15.56 10.33 -11.07
C LEU A 27 14.33 10.10 -11.95
N ASP A 28 13.12 10.27 -11.40
CA ASP A 28 11.87 10.15 -12.16
C ASP A 28 11.79 11.20 -13.28
N GLU A 29 12.16 12.46 -13.01
CA GLU A 29 12.23 13.54 -14.03
C GLU A 29 13.24 13.23 -15.15
N GLN A 30 14.30 12.47 -14.84
CA GLN A 30 15.27 11.99 -15.84
C GLN A 30 14.80 10.74 -16.61
N GLY A 31 13.62 10.20 -16.27
CA GLY A 31 13.07 8.98 -16.85
C GLY A 31 13.62 7.68 -16.24
N ASP A 32 14.41 7.76 -15.16
CA ASP A 32 14.91 6.59 -14.44
C ASP A 32 13.89 6.12 -13.38
N VAL A 33 12.75 5.65 -13.89
CA VAL A 33 11.61 5.20 -13.08
C VAL A 33 11.99 4.02 -12.18
N GLU A 34 12.91 3.16 -12.61
CA GLU A 34 13.36 2.00 -11.83
C GLU A 34 14.12 2.43 -10.57
N ALA A 35 15.13 3.29 -10.72
CA ALA A 35 15.91 3.77 -9.59
C ALA A 35 15.06 4.64 -8.64
N ALA A 36 14.18 5.48 -9.19
CA ALA A 36 13.25 6.29 -8.41
C ALA A 36 12.29 5.41 -7.57
N ALA A 37 11.72 4.37 -8.17
CA ALA A 37 10.84 3.44 -7.45
C ALA A 37 11.57 2.66 -6.35
N LEU A 38 12.86 2.33 -6.56
CA LEU A 38 13.66 1.68 -5.53
C LEU A 38 13.98 2.61 -4.36
N LEU A 39 14.28 3.89 -4.61
CA LEU A 39 14.48 4.88 -3.55
C LEU A 39 13.20 5.14 -2.75
N LEU A 40 12.02 5.06 -3.38
CA LEU A 40 10.74 5.19 -2.70
C LEU A 40 10.49 4.06 -1.68
N ASP A 41 11.03 2.87 -1.94
CA ASP A 41 10.87 1.69 -1.07
C ASP A 41 12.01 1.58 -0.01
N VAL A 42 12.96 2.51 0.01
CA VAL A 42 13.99 2.63 1.07
C VAL A 42 13.32 3.15 2.35
N ALA A 43 13.66 2.55 3.49
CA ALA A 43 13.04 2.91 4.77
C ALA A 43 13.56 4.25 5.29
N ASP A 44 14.87 4.47 5.21
CA ASP A 44 15.55 5.72 5.55
C ASP A 44 16.97 5.75 4.94
N ILE A 45 17.65 6.89 5.08
CA ILE A 45 19.04 7.09 4.68
C ILE A 45 19.86 7.60 5.86
N ASP A 46 20.98 6.92 6.13
CA ASP A 46 21.96 7.35 7.13
C ASP A 46 23.20 7.95 6.47
N PHE A 47 23.71 9.06 7.02
CA PHE A 47 24.99 9.63 6.64
C PHE A 47 26.05 9.31 7.71
N ILE A 48 26.89 8.32 7.41
CA ILE A 48 27.94 7.86 8.31
C ILE A 48 29.23 8.59 7.95
N ALA A 49 29.79 9.35 8.89
CA ALA A 49 31.08 10.00 8.68
C ALA A 49 32.15 8.95 8.34
N TRP A 50 32.78 9.08 7.17
CA TRP A 50 33.77 8.13 6.65
C TRP A 50 35.19 8.66 6.83
N GLU A 51 35.45 9.85 6.30
CA GLU A 51 36.79 10.45 6.31
C GLU A 51 36.69 11.97 6.33
N ARG A 52 37.72 12.64 6.86
CA ARG A 52 37.87 14.08 6.78
C ARG A 52 39.00 14.41 5.82
N ASP A 53 38.70 15.18 4.78
CA ASP A 53 39.69 15.63 3.80
C ASP A 53 39.64 17.16 3.69
N TYR A 54 40.77 17.83 3.91
CA TYR A 54 40.89 19.31 3.92
C TYR A 54 39.72 20.04 4.60
N ASP A 55 39.41 19.69 5.85
CA ASP A 55 38.30 20.22 6.67
C ASP A 55 36.87 19.90 6.18
N ILE A 56 36.72 19.13 5.11
CA ILE A 56 35.43 18.62 4.64
C ILE A 56 35.21 17.23 5.21
N THR A 57 34.07 17.02 5.88
CA THR A 57 33.67 15.68 6.33
C THR A 57 32.93 14.98 5.19
N ASN A 58 33.51 13.89 4.72
CA ASN A 58 32.89 13.01 3.74
C ASN A 58 32.05 11.94 4.45
N TYR A 59 30.89 11.68 3.89
CA TYR A 59 29.91 10.72 4.42
C TYR A 59 29.76 9.54 3.47
N ARG A 60 29.67 8.34 4.03
CA ARG A 60 29.06 7.20 3.35
C ARG A 60 27.55 7.30 3.52
N ALA A 61 26.81 7.31 2.41
CA ALA A 61 25.36 7.27 2.43
C ALA A 61 24.89 5.82 2.46
N CYS A 62 24.16 5.43 3.51
CA CYS A 62 23.62 4.10 3.68
C CYS A 62 22.11 4.12 3.42
N LEU A 63 21.67 3.53 2.31
CA LEU A 63 20.25 3.36 2.00
C LEU A 63 19.74 2.11 2.70
N ASN A 64 18.95 2.29 3.76
CA ASN A 64 18.47 1.18 4.57
C ASN A 64 17.22 0.56 3.92
N ALA A 65 17.40 -0.62 3.34
CA ALA A 65 16.37 -1.33 2.59
C ALA A 65 15.98 -2.64 3.29
N PRO A 66 14.71 -3.07 3.21
CA PRO A 66 14.33 -4.43 3.61
C PRO A 66 15.15 -5.48 2.87
N GLY A 67 15.49 -6.60 3.52
CA GLY A 67 16.41 -7.60 2.95
C GLY A 67 15.96 -8.20 1.60
N TRP A 68 14.65 -8.24 1.32
CA TRP A 68 14.14 -8.67 0.02
C TRP A 68 14.32 -7.61 -1.07
N LEU A 69 14.38 -6.33 -0.70
CA LEU A 69 14.59 -5.19 -1.60
C LEU A 69 16.08 -4.99 -1.91
N ALA A 70 16.97 -5.26 -0.94
CA ALA A 70 18.42 -5.08 -1.09
C ALA A 70 19.00 -5.76 -2.34
N LYS A 71 18.48 -6.94 -2.72
CA LYS A 71 18.91 -7.68 -3.92
C LYS A 71 18.56 -6.98 -5.24
N ARG A 72 17.64 -6.02 -5.22
CA ARG A 72 17.23 -5.25 -6.41
C ARG A 72 18.14 -4.06 -6.68
N PHE A 73 18.95 -3.63 -5.70
CA PHE A 73 19.98 -2.63 -5.90
C PHE A 73 21.23 -3.28 -6.52
N THR A 74 21.20 -3.46 -7.84
CA THR A 74 22.36 -3.94 -8.59
C THR A 74 23.45 -2.85 -8.61
N PRO A 75 24.73 -3.19 -8.88
CA PRO A 75 25.80 -2.20 -8.98
C PRO A 75 25.47 -1.05 -9.94
N GLU A 76 24.79 -1.33 -11.06
CA GLU A 76 24.39 -0.34 -12.06
C GLU A 76 23.28 0.58 -11.55
N ILE A 77 22.37 0.09 -10.71
CA ILE A 77 21.37 0.92 -10.04
C ILE A 77 22.03 1.80 -8.99
N ILE A 78 22.94 1.23 -8.19
CA ILE A 78 23.66 1.96 -7.14
C ILE A 78 24.46 3.12 -7.77
N GLU A 79 25.14 2.91 -8.88
CA GLU A 79 25.90 3.97 -9.56
C GLU A 79 25.01 5.12 -10.05
N ARG A 80 23.83 4.80 -10.62
CA ARG A 80 22.85 5.80 -11.06
C ARG A 80 22.29 6.60 -9.89
N VAL A 81 21.91 5.90 -8.82
CA VAL A 81 21.42 6.49 -7.57
C VAL A 81 22.49 7.36 -6.92
N GLU A 82 23.73 6.90 -6.84
CA GLU A 82 24.85 7.62 -6.26
C GLU A 82 25.15 8.92 -7.01
N SER A 83 25.15 8.88 -8.34
CA SER A 83 25.35 10.06 -9.19
C SER A 83 24.34 11.18 -8.89
N VAL A 84 23.08 10.82 -8.60
CA VAL A 84 22.03 11.78 -8.25
C VAL A 84 22.15 12.21 -6.79
N LEU A 85 22.29 11.26 -5.86
CA LEU A 85 22.39 11.55 -4.43
C LEU A 85 23.54 12.50 -4.12
N ARG A 86 24.73 12.31 -4.71
CA ARG A 86 25.87 13.21 -4.53
C ARG A 86 25.52 14.65 -4.94
N LYS A 87 24.82 14.84 -6.07
CA LYS A 87 24.43 16.16 -6.58
C LYS A 87 23.40 16.84 -5.69
N ILE A 88 22.43 16.09 -5.19
CA ILE A 88 21.36 16.62 -4.34
C ILE A 88 21.91 16.91 -2.94
N ALA A 89 22.60 15.96 -2.31
CA ALA A 89 23.18 16.09 -0.97
C ALA A 89 24.15 17.27 -0.86
N ALA A 90 24.95 17.53 -1.90
CA ALA A 90 25.86 18.68 -1.92
C ALA A 90 25.13 20.04 -1.82
N ARG A 91 23.85 20.13 -2.20
CA ARG A 91 23.03 21.35 -2.01
C ARG A 91 22.55 21.54 -0.58
N HIS A 92 22.71 20.52 0.26
CA HIS A 92 22.37 20.49 1.68
C HIS A 92 23.62 20.35 2.56
N ASP A 93 24.79 20.73 2.02
CA ASP A 93 26.10 20.67 2.70
C ASP A 93 26.50 19.26 3.18
N VAL A 94 26.06 18.22 2.45
CA VAL A 94 26.44 16.82 2.71
C VAL A 94 27.27 16.29 1.54
N HIS A 95 28.53 15.96 1.81
CA HIS A 95 29.46 15.42 0.82
C HIS A 95 29.48 13.89 0.89
N ILE A 96 28.87 13.23 -0.10
CA ILE A 96 28.80 11.77 -0.15
C ILE A 96 30.04 11.21 -0.86
N TYR A 97 30.78 10.32 -0.19
CA TYR A 97 31.93 9.58 -0.72
C TYR A 97 31.53 8.35 -1.52
N ASP A 98 30.54 7.59 -1.05
CA ASP A 98 29.98 6.42 -1.72
C ASP A 98 28.55 6.14 -1.20
N VAL A 99 27.80 5.36 -1.96
CA VAL A 99 26.48 4.84 -1.53
C VAL A 99 26.56 3.34 -1.31
N VAL A 100 26.03 2.89 -0.17
CA VAL A 100 25.91 1.47 0.17
C VAL A 100 24.46 1.14 0.53
N ILE A 101 24.11 -0.15 0.43
CA ILE A 101 22.81 -0.65 0.86
C ILE A 101 22.95 -1.26 2.25
N GLY A 102 22.23 -0.68 3.21
CA GLY A 102 22.10 -1.20 4.56
C GLY A 102 20.84 -2.05 4.73
N ALA A 103 20.79 -2.80 5.83
CA ALA A 103 19.57 -3.50 6.22
C ALA A 103 18.68 -2.53 7.00
N ALA A 104 17.43 -2.36 6.55
CA ALA A 104 16.40 -1.72 7.37
C ALA A 104 16.16 -2.57 8.62
N LEU A 105 16.68 -2.11 9.76
CA LEU A 105 16.56 -2.81 11.02
C LEU A 105 15.15 -2.60 11.58
N PRO A 106 14.50 -3.66 12.11
CA PRO A 106 13.21 -3.49 12.75
C PRO A 106 13.39 -2.62 14.01
N PHE A 107 12.36 -1.84 14.35
CA PHE A 107 12.31 -1.25 15.68
C PHE A 107 12.21 -2.37 16.73
N VAL A 108 13.03 -2.26 17.77
CA VAL A 108 13.15 -3.24 18.84
C VAL A 108 12.86 -2.54 20.17
N ASP A 109 11.78 -2.93 20.84
CA ASP A 109 11.49 -2.47 22.19
C ASP A 109 12.05 -3.42 23.26
N HIS A 110 11.76 -3.17 24.53
CA HIS A 110 12.24 -3.96 25.66
C HIS A 110 11.64 -5.38 25.74
N THR A 111 10.58 -5.67 24.98
CA THR A 111 9.86 -6.96 24.90
C THR A 111 10.22 -7.78 23.66
N TRP A 112 11.31 -7.41 22.98
CA TRP A 112 11.66 -8.02 21.70
C TRP A 112 11.91 -9.52 21.76
N ARG A 113 12.35 -10.04 22.92
CA ARG A 113 12.62 -11.46 23.09
C ARG A 113 11.32 -12.25 23.11
N GLU A 114 10.31 -11.77 23.83
CA GLU A 114 8.97 -12.36 23.87
C GLU A 114 8.31 -12.29 22.50
N SER A 115 8.39 -11.13 21.85
CA SER A 115 7.84 -10.90 20.51
C SER A 115 8.47 -11.78 19.44
N LEU A 116 9.81 -11.92 19.47
CA LEU A 116 10.54 -12.81 18.56
C LEU A 116 10.24 -14.29 18.86
N TYR A 117 10.18 -14.67 20.14
CA TYR A 117 9.84 -16.03 20.55
C TYR A 117 8.43 -16.42 20.09
N ALA A 118 7.43 -15.56 20.30
CA ALA A 118 6.06 -15.80 19.83
C ALA A 118 5.96 -16.01 18.31
N ARG A 119 6.71 -15.22 17.52
CA ARG A 119 6.80 -15.38 16.06
C ARG A 119 7.47 -16.69 15.65
N LEU A 120 8.57 -17.07 16.32
CA LEU A 120 9.31 -18.30 16.02
C LEU A 120 8.58 -19.57 16.46
N SER A 121 7.82 -19.50 17.55
CA SER A 121 7.06 -20.64 18.11
C SER A 121 5.71 -20.89 17.42
N GLY A 122 5.42 -20.21 16.30
CA GLY A 122 4.22 -20.46 15.51
C GLY A 122 2.92 -19.98 16.14
N GLY A 123 2.99 -19.05 17.12
CA GLY A 123 1.80 -18.32 17.58
C GLY A 123 1.15 -17.67 16.37
N THR A 124 -0.13 -17.96 16.16
CA THR A 124 -0.87 -17.72 14.91
C THR A 124 -0.56 -16.34 14.34
N VAL A 125 0.31 -16.33 13.33
CA VAL A 125 0.67 -15.13 12.59
C VAL A 125 -0.55 -14.78 11.75
N THR A 126 -1.41 -13.91 12.28
CA THR A 126 -2.23 -13.09 11.40
C THR A 126 -1.24 -12.20 10.65
N ASN A 127 -1.26 -12.22 9.31
CA ASN A 127 -0.30 -11.54 8.44
C ASN A 127 -0.26 -10.00 8.58
N HIS A 128 -0.78 -9.44 9.67
CA HIS A 128 -0.85 -8.02 10.00
C HIS A 128 0.06 -7.59 11.17
N ALA A 129 0.89 -8.50 11.70
CA ALA A 129 1.63 -8.31 12.95
C ALA A 129 2.94 -7.51 12.83
N VAL A 130 2.89 -6.29 12.28
CA VAL A 130 3.83 -5.19 12.60
C VAL A 130 3.03 -3.90 12.75
N ARG A 131 2.07 -3.91 13.66
CA ARG A 131 1.58 -2.67 14.27
C ARG A 131 1.81 -2.82 15.76
N VAL A 132 2.42 -1.80 16.37
CA VAL A 132 2.47 -1.55 17.82
C VAL A 132 1.17 -2.05 18.45
N GLU A 133 1.22 -2.73 19.61
CA GLU A 133 0.01 -3.24 20.29
C GLU A 133 -1.14 -2.24 20.10
N PRO A 134 -2.11 -2.55 19.21
CA PRO A 134 -3.06 -1.55 18.79
C PRO A 134 -3.96 -1.27 19.98
N ASP A 135 -4.31 0.01 20.15
CA ASP A 135 -5.23 0.45 21.19
C ASP A 135 -6.40 -0.53 21.26
N PRO A 136 -6.68 -1.16 22.42
CA PRO A 136 -7.74 -2.15 22.55
C PRO A 136 -9.11 -1.64 22.04
N ARG A 137 -9.32 -0.32 22.04
CA ARG A 137 -10.52 0.34 21.50
C ARG A 137 -10.62 0.25 19.97
N LEU A 138 -9.51 0.06 19.29
CA LEU A 138 -9.38 -0.07 17.84
C LEU A 138 -9.39 -1.54 17.37
N ARG A 139 -9.92 -2.45 18.20
CA ARG A 139 -10.05 -3.87 17.86
C ARG A 139 -11.51 -4.25 17.65
N ARG A 140 -11.78 -5.01 16.59
CA ARG A 140 -13.11 -5.60 16.33
C ARG A 140 -12.99 -6.95 15.64
N ASP A 141 -13.67 -7.97 16.16
CA ASP A 141 -13.72 -9.33 15.60
C ASP A 141 -12.35 -9.96 15.28
N GLY A 142 -11.32 -9.64 16.08
CA GLY A 142 -9.95 -10.12 15.88
C GLY A 142 -9.11 -9.30 14.89
N PHE A 143 -9.69 -8.28 14.24
CA PHE A 143 -8.99 -7.30 13.41
C PHE A 143 -8.56 -6.08 14.22
N ASN A 144 -7.51 -5.41 13.74
CA ASN A 144 -7.03 -4.13 14.27
C ASN A 144 -7.27 -3.05 13.22
N PHE A 145 -7.66 -1.87 13.67
CA PHE A 145 -7.98 -0.71 12.84
C PHE A 145 -7.07 0.47 13.21
N ASP A 146 -6.91 1.42 12.29
CA ASP A 146 -6.13 2.63 12.54
C ASP A 146 -6.99 3.77 13.11
N SER A 147 -8.32 3.66 12.99
CA SER A 147 -9.28 4.66 13.48
C SER A 147 -10.61 4.08 13.98
N LEU A 148 -11.37 4.87 14.74
CA LEU A 148 -12.73 4.49 15.17
C LEU A 148 -13.71 4.58 13.99
N GLU A 149 -13.44 5.46 13.04
CA GLU A 149 -14.19 5.68 11.83
C GLU A 149 -14.15 4.45 10.92
N GLU A 150 -12.98 3.82 10.77
CA GLU A 150 -12.86 2.52 10.12
C GLU A 150 -13.72 1.45 10.82
N ILE A 151 -13.73 1.41 12.16
CA ILE A 151 -14.60 0.46 12.88
C ILE A 151 -16.08 0.68 12.54
N LYS A 152 -16.52 1.94 12.42
CA LYS A 152 -17.91 2.24 12.02
C LYS A 152 -18.21 1.76 10.61
N VAL A 153 -17.28 1.97 9.66
CA VAL A 153 -17.41 1.48 8.28
C VAL A 153 -17.47 -0.05 8.25
N TYR A 154 -16.62 -0.71 9.04
CA TYR A 154 -16.62 -2.16 9.20
C TYR A 154 -17.96 -2.67 9.76
N ASP A 155 -18.48 -2.04 10.81
CA ASP A 155 -19.77 -2.39 11.39
C ASP A 155 -20.94 -2.18 10.39
N ALA A 156 -20.90 -1.13 9.58
CA ALA A 156 -21.86 -0.89 8.50
C ALA A 156 -21.79 -1.95 7.39
N LEU A 157 -20.58 -2.35 6.99
CA LEU A 157 -20.37 -3.46 6.05
C LEU A 157 -20.92 -4.78 6.60
N LYS A 158 -20.72 -5.06 7.89
CA LYS A 158 -21.30 -6.25 8.55
C LYS A 158 -22.82 -6.23 8.57
N ARG A 159 -23.44 -5.08 8.90
CA ARG A 159 -24.91 -4.92 8.83
C ARG A 159 -25.42 -5.17 7.41
N ALA A 160 -24.75 -4.60 6.41
CA ALA A 160 -25.09 -4.83 5.00
C ALA A 160 -24.93 -6.31 4.59
N GLN A 161 -23.88 -6.99 5.04
CA GLN A 161 -23.67 -8.42 4.79
C GLN A 161 -24.81 -9.25 5.40
N ALA A 162 -25.19 -9.00 6.65
CA ALA A 162 -26.28 -9.69 7.33
C ALA A 162 -27.62 -9.49 6.60
N ASP A 163 -27.91 -8.27 6.16
CA ASP A 163 -29.11 -7.96 5.38
C ASP A 163 -29.13 -8.68 4.03
N LEU A 164 -28.00 -8.74 3.32
CA LEU A 164 -27.91 -9.45 2.04
C LEU A 164 -28.19 -10.95 2.22
N VAL A 165 -27.54 -11.59 3.20
CA VAL A 165 -27.71 -13.02 3.51
C VAL A 165 -29.14 -13.33 3.96
N LYS A 166 -29.80 -12.42 4.68
CA LYS A 166 -31.20 -12.56 5.09
C LYS A 166 -32.16 -12.63 3.89
N HIS A 167 -31.87 -11.89 2.82
CA HIS A 167 -32.70 -11.87 1.61
C HIS A 167 -32.34 -13.00 0.63
N ASP A 168 -31.07 -13.34 0.50
CA ASP A 168 -30.56 -14.41 -0.34
C ASP A 168 -29.23 -14.94 0.24
N PRO A 169 -29.19 -16.17 0.78
CA PRO A 169 -27.97 -16.74 1.35
C PRO A 169 -26.78 -16.83 0.39
N ALA A 170 -27.02 -16.87 -0.93
CA ALA A 170 -25.95 -16.86 -1.94
C ALA A 170 -25.40 -15.45 -2.22
N ASN A 171 -26.09 -14.40 -1.74
CA ASN A 171 -25.71 -13.00 -1.89
C ASN A 171 -24.99 -12.55 -0.62
N THR A 172 -23.66 -12.58 -0.68
CA THR A 172 -22.81 -12.11 0.42
C THR A 172 -21.67 -11.25 -0.09
N ILE A 173 -20.91 -10.71 0.84
CA ILE A 173 -19.66 -9.99 0.60
C ILE A 173 -18.54 -10.61 1.44
N THR A 174 -17.31 -10.54 0.95
CA THR A 174 -16.11 -10.78 1.78
C THR A 174 -15.49 -9.43 2.10
N ILE A 175 -15.12 -9.22 3.36
CA ILE A 175 -14.56 -7.96 3.85
C ILE A 175 -13.14 -8.24 4.34
N PHE A 176 -12.17 -7.52 3.79
CA PHE A 176 -10.77 -7.56 4.21
C PHE A 176 -10.41 -6.17 4.75
N PRO A 177 -10.34 -5.99 6.07
CA PRO A 177 -9.84 -4.76 6.67
C PRO A 177 -8.33 -4.64 6.51
N LEU A 178 -7.86 -3.43 6.19
CA LEU A 178 -6.45 -3.06 6.07
C LEU A 178 -5.59 -4.10 5.33
N PRO A 179 -6.01 -4.59 4.15
CA PRO A 179 -5.29 -5.60 3.42
C PRO A 179 -4.01 -5.00 2.86
N LEU A 180 -2.86 -5.56 3.22
CA LEU A 180 -1.61 -5.16 2.61
C LEU A 180 -1.62 -5.59 1.13
N GLY A 181 -1.57 -4.63 0.23
CA GLY A 181 -1.54 -4.85 -1.20
C GLY A 181 -0.29 -4.27 -1.84
N ARG A 182 0.10 -4.83 -2.99
CA ARG A 182 1.14 -4.25 -3.85
C ARG A 182 0.51 -3.80 -5.15
N VAL A 183 0.76 -2.57 -5.56
CA VAL A 183 0.11 -1.97 -6.72
C VAL A 183 1.09 -1.11 -7.49
N GLY A 184 1.09 -1.26 -8.81
CA GLY A 184 2.11 -0.63 -9.65
C GLY A 184 3.47 -1.32 -9.52
N ILE A 185 4.53 -0.58 -9.88
CA ILE A 185 5.91 -1.06 -9.82
C ILE A 185 6.52 -0.54 -8.51
N GLY A 186 6.78 -1.42 -7.55
CA GLY A 186 7.47 -1.04 -6.31
C GLY A 186 6.54 -0.99 -5.11
N SER A 187 5.63 -0.03 -5.06
CA SER A 187 4.97 0.39 -3.82
C SER A 187 3.96 -0.60 -3.22
N SER A 188 4.04 -0.73 -1.89
CA SER A 188 3.00 -1.39 -1.08
C SER A 188 2.00 -0.33 -0.60
N TRP A 189 0.70 -0.60 -0.79
CA TRP A 189 -0.39 0.26 -0.36
C TRP A 189 -1.42 -0.56 0.38
N THR A 190 -1.95 0.00 1.46
CA THR A 190 -3.00 -0.61 2.25
C THR A 190 -4.23 0.29 2.13
N PRO A 191 -5.26 -0.10 1.36
CA PRO A 191 -6.55 0.58 1.47
C PRO A 191 -7.18 0.22 2.82
N ASP A 192 -8.12 1.02 3.31
CA ASP A 192 -8.77 0.70 4.58
C ASP A 192 -9.62 -0.57 4.49
N PHE A 193 -10.31 -0.77 3.35
CA PHE A 193 -11.06 -1.98 3.09
C PHE A 193 -10.93 -2.45 1.65
N LEU A 194 -10.79 -3.77 1.48
CA LEU A 194 -11.11 -4.46 0.24
C LEU A 194 -12.39 -5.28 0.43
N VAL A 195 -13.33 -5.11 -0.48
CA VAL A 195 -14.63 -5.79 -0.45
C VAL A 195 -14.84 -6.58 -1.73
N VAL A 196 -15.14 -7.87 -1.60
CA VAL A 196 -15.46 -8.75 -2.73
C VAL A 196 -16.95 -9.06 -2.73
N ARG A 197 -17.61 -8.87 -3.87
CA ARG A 197 -19.03 -9.22 -4.06
C ARG A 197 -19.24 -9.82 -5.43
N GLN A 198 -19.75 -11.06 -5.50
CA GLN A 198 -20.00 -11.78 -6.76
C GLN A 198 -18.79 -11.77 -7.72
N GLY A 199 -17.59 -12.03 -7.18
CA GLY A 199 -16.34 -12.05 -7.95
C GLY A 199 -15.81 -10.68 -8.38
N LYS A 200 -16.47 -9.59 -7.99
CA LYS A 200 -16.03 -8.22 -8.26
C LYS A 200 -15.43 -7.59 -7.01
N ILE A 201 -14.40 -6.78 -7.20
CA ILE A 201 -13.63 -6.16 -6.12
C ILE A 201 -13.91 -4.66 -6.09
N GLY A 202 -14.16 -4.12 -4.91
CA GLY A 202 -14.16 -2.69 -4.63
C GLY A 202 -13.29 -2.36 -3.43
N LEU A 203 -12.82 -1.12 -3.35
CA LEU A 203 -12.06 -0.59 -2.21
C LEU A 203 -12.83 0.54 -1.52
N ILE A 204 -12.63 0.68 -0.22
CA ILE A 204 -13.06 1.85 0.56
C ILE A 204 -11.82 2.45 1.23
N GLU A 205 -11.71 3.77 1.18
CA GLU A 205 -10.78 4.59 1.95
C GLU A 205 -11.61 5.53 2.85
N VAL A 206 -11.18 5.70 4.10
CA VAL A 206 -11.80 6.55 5.12
C VAL A 206 -10.94 7.80 5.27
N ASP A 207 -11.31 8.84 4.53
CA ASP A 207 -10.49 10.05 4.41
C ASP A 207 -10.78 11.03 5.55
N GLY A 208 -9.74 11.38 6.32
CA GLY A 208 -9.79 12.46 7.30
C GLY A 208 -9.64 13.87 6.69
N PRO A 209 -9.99 14.94 7.45
CA PRO A 209 -9.92 16.32 6.98
C PRO A 209 -8.50 16.81 6.60
N HIS A 210 -7.46 16.04 6.92
CA HIS A 210 -6.06 16.37 6.65
C HIS A 210 -5.52 15.89 5.28
N HIS A 211 -6.33 15.27 4.41
CA HIS A 211 -5.89 14.85 3.06
C HIS A 211 -5.84 15.99 2.01
N ARG A 212 -6.05 17.25 2.41
CA ARG A 212 -5.97 18.42 1.51
C ARG A 212 -4.52 18.70 1.10
N GLY A 213 -4.06 18.05 0.03
CA GLY A 213 -2.74 18.29 -0.57
C GLY A 213 -2.17 17.14 -1.42
N ARG A 214 -2.81 15.97 -1.45
CA ARG A 214 -2.29 14.76 -2.14
C ARG A 214 -3.12 14.26 -3.33
N ALA A 215 -4.04 15.08 -3.86
CA ALA A 215 -4.98 14.70 -4.91
C ALA A 215 -4.33 14.04 -6.14
N GLY A 216 -3.12 14.48 -6.53
CA GLY A 216 -2.35 13.86 -7.63
C GLY A 216 -1.88 12.44 -7.33
N ALA A 217 -1.29 12.22 -6.15
CA ALA A 217 -0.84 10.90 -5.69
C ALA A 217 -2.02 9.93 -5.50
N ASP A 218 -3.13 10.45 -4.97
CA ASP A 218 -4.38 9.69 -4.81
C ASP A 218 -4.96 9.26 -6.16
N THR A 219 -4.92 10.14 -7.17
CA THR A 219 -5.39 9.82 -8.52
C THR A 219 -4.54 8.75 -9.21
N THR A 220 -3.22 8.82 -9.04
CA THR A 220 -2.30 7.81 -9.59
C THR A 220 -2.50 6.45 -8.92
N ARG A 221 -2.64 6.43 -7.58
CA ARG A 221 -2.97 5.23 -6.81
C ARG A 221 -4.29 4.59 -7.25
N ASP A 222 -5.35 5.38 -7.34
CA ASP A 222 -6.66 4.90 -7.81
C ASP A 222 -6.58 4.30 -9.21
N ARG A 223 -5.79 4.92 -10.09
CA ARG A 223 -5.57 4.42 -11.45
C ARG A 223 -4.86 3.08 -11.44
N HIS A 224 -3.83 2.90 -10.61
CA HIS A 224 -3.15 1.61 -10.50
C HIS A 224 -4.10 0.51 -10.00
N TRP A 225 -4.91 0.78 -8.97
CA TRP A 225 -5.92 -0.17 -8.49
C TRP A 225 -6.95 -0.54 -9.57
N LYS A 226 -7.46 0.45 -10.29
CA LYS A 226 -8.42 0.22 -11.38
C LYS A 226 -7.80 -0.59 -12.52
N ASN A 227 -6.55 -0.31 -12.88
CA ASN A 227 -5.81 -1.09 -13.89
C ASN A 227 -5.57 -2.54 -13.44
N SER A 228 -5.53 -2.80 -12.14
CA SER A 228 -5.45 -4.14 -11.55
C SER A 228 -6.80 -4.86 -11.43
N GLY A 229 -7.90 -4.26 -11.90
CA GLY A 229 -9.23 -4.88 -11.93
C GLY A 229 -10.16 -4.50 -10.78
N VAL A 230 -9.78 -3.56 -9.91
CA VAL A 230 -10.70 -2.97 -8.92
C VAL A 230 -11.77 -2.18 -9.67
N ILE A 231 -13.04 -2.54 -9.46
CA ILE A 231 -14.16 -2.00 -10.23
C ILE A 231 -14.57 -0.62 -9.72
N HIS A 232 -14.47 -0.40 -8.42
CA HIS A 232 -14.92 0.83 -7.79
C HIS A 232 -14.11 1.12 -6.53
N ILE A 233 -13.81 2.40 -6.31
CA ILE A 233 -13.11 2.90 -5.12
C ILE A 233 -14.01 3.97 -4.53
N GLU A 234 -14.43 3.79 -3.28
CA GLU A 234 -15.19 4.77 -2.52
C GLU A 234 -14.26 5.46 -1.52
N ARG A 235 -14.36 6.78 -1.43
CA ARG A 235 -13.74 7.57 -0.37
C ARG A 235 -14.86 8.08 0.51
N ILE A 236 -14.89 7.65 1.76
CA ILE A 236 -15.87 8.07 2.77
C ILE A 236 -15.16 9.07 3.66
N LEU A 237 -15.68 10.29 3.75
CA LEU A 237 -15.11 11.29 4.63
C LEU A 237 -15.42 10.94 6.10
N VAL A 238 -14.50 11.23 7.02
CA VAL A 238 -14.70 11.01 8.46
C VAL A 238 -16.00 11.65 8.96
N GLU A 239 -16.37 12.83 8.45
CA GLU A 239 -17.61 13.53 8.80
C GLU A 239 -18.87 12.73 8.40
N GLU A 240 -18.79 11.93 7.34
CA GLU A 240 -19.88 11.07 6.84
C GLU A 240 -20.04 9.79 7.68
N THR A 241 -19.13 9.52 8.62
CA THR A 241 -19.22 8.40 9.58
C THR A 241 -19.94 8.79 10.88
N SER A 242 -20.47 10.01 10.98
CA SER A 242 -21.09 10.52 12.21
C SER A 242 -22.45 9.89 12.52
N LEU A 243 -23.22 9.50 11.49
CA LEU A 243 -24.55 8.91 11.62
C LEU A 243 -24.62 7.55 10.94
N ASP A 244 -25.01 6.51 11.70
CA ASP A 244 -25.08 5.13 11.21
C ASP A 244 -25.98 4.98 9.98
N ARG A 245 -27.09 5.72 9.92
CA ARG A 245 -28.03 5.65 8.79
C ARG A 245 -27.41 6.14 7.48
N ASP A 246 -26.64 7.22 7.53
CA ASP A 246 -26.03 7.81 6.36
C ASP A 246 -24.87 6.93 5.88
N LEU A 247 -24.08 6.42 6.82
CA LEU A 247 -23.03 5.46 6.54
C LEU A 247 -23.58 4.15 5.93
N ASP A 248 -24.68 3.62 6.48
CA ASP A 248 -25.37 2.45 5.91
C ASP A 248 -25.86 2.73 4.47
N HIS A 249 -26.31 3.95 4.19
CA HIS A 249 -26.70 4.35 2.83
C HIS A 249 -25.50 4.37 1.88
N LEU A 250 -24.38 4.97 2.29
CA LEU A 250 -23.13 5.01 1.53
C LEU A 250 -22.60 3.60 1.23
N VAL A 251 -22.55 2.73 2.24
CA VAL A 251 -22.13 1.34 2.06
C VAL A 251 -23.05 0.59 1.09
N ARG A 252 -24.37 0.75 1.18
CA ARG A 252 -25.30 0.14 0.21
C ARG A 252 -25.07 0.66 -1.21
N ALA A 253 -24.86 1.97 -1.36
CA ALA A 253 -24.55 2.57 -2.66
C ALA A 253 -23.24 2.03 -3.24
N PHE A 254 -22.19 1.94 -2.43
CA PHE A 254 -20.91 1.32 -2.76
C PHE A 254 -21.10 -0.12 -3.26
N LEU A 255 -21.79 -0.97 -2.49
CA LEU A 255 -22.03 -2.37 -2.84
C LEU A 255 -22.86 -2.51 -4.12
N GLN A 256 -23.76 -1.58 -4.42
CA GLN A 256 -24.47 -1.53 -5.70
C GLN A 256 -23.54 -1.13 -6.85
N ARG A 257 -22.64 -0.16 -6.64
CA ARG A 257 -21.67 0.30 -7.65
C ARG A 257 -20.68 -0.79 -8.03
N ILE A 258 -20.19 -1.60 -7.08
CA ILE A 258 -19.37 -2.79 -7.38
C ILE A 258 -20.09 -3.70 -8.38
N LEU A 259 -21.40 -3.89 -8.24
CA LEU A 259 -22.18 -4.77 -9.11
C LEU A 259 -22.51 -4.16 -10.48
N ARG A 260 -22.46 -2.83 -10.64
CA ARG A 260 -22.76 -2.19 -11.92
C ARG A 260 -21.86 -2.78 -13.00
N ARG A 261 -22.44 -3.13 -14.15
CA ARG A 261 -21.66 -3.52 -15.33
C ARG A 261 -20.98 -2.27 -15.84
N CYS A 262 -19.66 -2.29 -15.95
CA CYS A 262 -18.98 -1.45 -16.93
C CYS A 262 -19.47 -1.91 -18.31
N LYS A 263 -20.42 -1.18 -18.90
CA LYS A 263 -20.69 -1.28 -20.34
C LYS A 263 -19.44 -0.73 -21.04
N GLY A 264 -18.44 -1.58 -21.27
CA GLY A 264 -17.19 -1.12 -21.90
C GLY A 264 -16.06 -2.15 -22.02
N LEU A 265 -15.95 -3.13 -21.12
CA LEU A 265 -14.82 -4.09 -21.17
C LEU A 265 -15.12 -5.44 -21.85
N ALA A 266 -16.35 -5.67 -22.33
CA ALA A 266 -16.71 -6.92 -23.00
C ALA A 266 -16.33 -6.95 -24.51
N ALA A 267 -15.69 -5.90 -25.04
CA ALA A 267 -15.40 -5.81 -26.49
C ALA A 267 -13.97 -6.22 -26.89
N ASP A 268 -12.98 -6.17 -26.00
CA ASP A 268 -11.56 -6.23 -26.43
C ASP A 268 -10.70 -7.35 -25.82
N PHE A 269 -11.29 -8.36 -25.18
CA PHE A 269 -10.58 -9.62 -24.95
C PHE A 269 -10.71 -10.51 -26.18
N GLY A 270 -9.78 -10.34 -27.13
CA GLY A 270 -9.53 -11.22 -28.27
C GLY A 270 -9.25 -12.69 -27.87
N PRO A 271 -8.82 -13.55 -28.82
CA PRO A 271 -9.10 -15.00 -28.88
C PRO A 271 -8.47 -15.89 -27.79
N ILE A 272 -7.89 -15.33 -26.73
CA ILE A 272 -7.25 -16.06 -25.63
C ILE A 272 -8.29 -16.83 -24.79
N TRP A 273 -9.52 -16.31 -24.64
CA TRP A 273 -10.58 -17.04 -23.91
C TRP A 273 -11.13 -18.26 -24.65
N LYS A 274 -10.96 -18.37 -25.97
CA LYS A 274 -11.32 -19.59 -26.72
C LYS A 274 -10.35 -20.75 -26.45
N ILE A 275 -9.11 -20.45 -26.02
CA ILE A 275 -8.10 -21.47 -25.71
C ILE A 275 -8.44 -22.14 -24.37
N PHE A 276 -8.84 -21.37 -23.34
CA PHE A 276 -9.21 -21.94 -22.04
C PHE A 276 -10.50 -22.77 -22.06
N ARG A 277 -11.46 -22.46 -22.94
CA ARG A 277 -12.68 -23.28 -23.07
C ARG A 277 -12.41 -24.62 -23.76
N LYS A 278 -11.47 -24.67 -24.71
CA LYS A 278 -11.12 -25.89 -25.46
C LYS A 278 -10.32 -26.89 -24.62
N VAL A 279 -9.47 -26.41 -23.71
CA VAL A 279 -8.70 -27.29 -22.81
C VAL A 279 -9.57 -28.02 -21.78
N ASN A 280 -10.72 -27.44 -21.39
CA ASN A 280 -11.62 -28.07 -20.42
C ASN A 280 -12.64 -29.04 -21.06
N GLU A 281 -12.99 -28.88 -22.34
CA GLU A 281 -13.85 -29.83 -23.05
C GLU A 281 -13.08 -31.11 -23.45
N ASP A 282 -11.81 -31.00 -23.86
CA ASP A 282 -10.99 -32.15 -24.28
C ASP A 282 -10.47 -33.03 -23.12
N GLN A 283 -10.44 -32.54 -21.87
CA GLN A 283 -10.08 -33.37 -20.70
C GLN A 283 -11.27 -34.09 -20.04
N SER A 284 -12.50 -33.80 -20.47
CA SER A 284 -13.70 -34.48 -19.96
C SER A 284 -14.08 -35.75 -20.72
N LEU A 285 -13.45 -36.00 -21.88
CA LEU A 285 -13.75 -37.15 -22.75
C LEU A 285 -12.74 -38.31 -22.67
N SER A 286 -11.69 -38.20 -21.86
CA SER A 286 -10.66 -39.25 -21.72
C SER A 286 -10.72 -40.02 -20.40
N LEU A 287 -11.72 -39.81 -19.55
CA LEU A 287 -11.84 -40.46 -18.22
C LEU A 287 -13.06 -41.37 -18.01
N ILE A 288 -13.78 -41.77 -19.08
CA ILE A 288 -14.94 -42.69 -18.97
C ILE A 288 -14.69 -44.06 -19.67
N ALA A 289 -13.53 -44.31 -20.28
CA ALA A 289 -13.31 -45.55 -21.05
C ALA A 289 -12.17 -46.43 -20.51
N LEU A 290 -12.16 -46.77 -19.21
CA LEU A 290 -11.43 -47.94 -18.69
C LEU A 290 -12.10 -48.45 -17.41
N GLY A 291 -12.98 -49.44 -17.55
CA GLY A 291 -13.62 -50.13 -16.44
C GLY A 291 -14.81 -50.96 -16.90
N ASP A 292 -14.53 -52.10 -17.54
CA ASP A 292 -15.32 -53.34 -17.45
C ASP A 292 -14.59 -54.45 -18.25
N GLY A 293 -14.05 -55.41 -17.51
CA GLY A 293 -13.27 -56.56 -17.99
C GLY A 293 -12.59 -57.27 -16.83
#